data_AF-A0A2P2LVH4-F1
#
_entry.id   AF-A0A2P2LVH4-F1
#
_cell.length_a   1.000
_cell.length_b   1.000
_cell.length_c   1.000
_cell.angle_alpha   90.00
_cell.angle_beta   90.00
_cell.angle_gamma   90.00
#
_symmetry.space_group_name_H-M   'P 1'
#
loop_
_entity.id
_entity.type
_entity.pdbx_description
1 polymer ?
#
loop_
_entity_poly.entity_id
_entity_poly.type
_entity_poly.pdbx_seq_one_letter_code
_entity_poly.pdbx_strand_id
1 'polypeptide(L)'
;MYPDLDGKTDFKIQALEVVEKLRSERAEKQSALLLEAFNKDRASLPQPLPNPPTLAPLPVPAPDVRTQEMINEKLKKAEDLGEQGMVDEAQKALEEAEALKKLPARQEPPLDSSKYTAADVRITDQKLRVCDICGAFLSVYDSDRRLADHFGGKLHLGYMQIRDKLTELQVQKELCGQGINASQFIPFSI
;
A
#
# COMPACT_ATOMS: atom_id res chain seq x y z
N MET A 1 15.43 -67.19 -37.92
CA MET A 1 16.62 -66.49 -37.42
C MET A 1 16.36 -65.00 -37.65
N TYR A 2 15.81 -64.32 -36.65
CA TYR A 2 15.49 -62.89 -36.72
C TYR A 2 16.75 -62.11 -36.32
N PRO A 3 17.18 -61.08 -37.07
CA PRO A 3 18.39 -60.35 -36.74
C PRO A 3 18.13 -59.39 -35.57
N ASP A 4 19.03 -59.44 -34.58
CA ASP A 4 19.09 -58.60 -33.40
C ASP A 4 19.09 -57.09 -33.76
N LEU A 5 17.94 -56.43 -33.68
CA LEU A 5 17.83 -54.96 -33.78
C LEU A 5 17.65 -54.30 -32.40
N ASP A 6 17.37 -55.07 -31.34
CA ASP A 6 17.07 -54.58 -29.99
C ASP A 6 18.23 -53.82 -29.34
N GLY A 7 19.48 -54.27 -29.54
CA GLY A 7 20.62 -53.63 -28.88
C GLY A 7 20.82 -52.15 -29.27
N LYS A 8 20.52 -51.76 -30.52
CA LYS A 8 20.76 -50.38 -30.98
C LYS A 8 19.65 -49.41 -30.58
N THR A 9 18.44 -49.91 -30.34
CA THR A 9 17.34 -49.15 -29.73
C THR A 9 17.55 -48.98 -28.24
N ASP A 10 18.04 -50.00 -27.55
CA ASP A 10 18.30 -49.95 -26.10
C ASP A 10 19.37 -48.91 -25.73
N PHE A 11 20.48 -48.85 -26.49
CA PHE A 11 21.49 -47.80 -26.31
C PHE A 11 20.94 -46.39 -26.52
N LYS A 12 20.01 -46.20 -27.47
CA LYS A 12 19.38 -44.89 -27.72
C LYS A 12 18.43 -44.51 -26.60
N ILE A 13 17.65 -45.47 -26.09
CA ILE A 13 16.73 -45.25 -24.97
C ILE A 13 17.52 -44.86 -23.72
N GLN A 14 18.58 -45.62 -23.41
CA GLN A 14 19.45 -45.31 -22.26
C GLN A 14 20.13 -43.94 -22.41
N ALA A 15 20.60 -43.58 -23.60
CA ALA A 15 21.20 -42.26 -23.85
C ALA A 15 20.19 -41.12 -23.66
N LEU A 16 18.94 -41.29 -24.11
CA LEU A 16 17.88 -40.30 -23.94
C LEU A 16 17.47 -40.16 -22.46
N GLU A 17 17.38 -41.26 -21.73
CA GLU A 17 17.09 -41.27 -20.29
C GLU A 17 18.18 -40.52 -19.49
N VAL A 18 19.46 -40.73 -19.83
CA VAL A 18 20.58 -39.98 -19.24
C VAL A 18 20.47 -38.48 -19.54
N VAL A 19 20.07 -38.11 -20.76
CA VAL A 19 19.87 -36.69 -21.13
C VAL A 19 18.70 -36.07 -20.37
N GLU A 20 17.60 -36.80 -20.19
CA GLU A 20 16.44 -36.35 -19.41
C GLU A 20 16.80 -36.17 -17.93
N LYS A 21 17.55 -37.12 -17.36
CA LYS A 21 18.08 -37.02 -16.01
C LYS A 21 19.01 -35.81 -15.82
N LEU A 22 19.91 -35.54 -16.77
CA LEU A 22 20.77 -34.36 -16.71
C LEU A 22 19.98 -33.05 -16.86
N ARG A 23 18.86 -33.07 -17.59
CA ARG A 23 17.95 -31.92 -17.68
C ARG A 23 17.20 -31.70 -16.37
N SER A 24 16.69 -32.74 -15.72
CA SER A 24 16.03 -32.63 -14.42
C SER A 24 17.01 -32.16 -13.34
N GLU A 25 18.21 -32.73 -13.26
CA GLU A 25 19.26 -32.31 -12.33
C GLU A 25 19.67 -30.84 -12.55
N ARG A 26 19.73 -30.38 -13.80
CA ARG A 26 19.99 -28.97 -14.11
C ARG A 26 18.83 -28.09 -13.64
N ALA A 27 17.59 -28.47 -13.90
CA ALA A 27 16.42 -27.71 -13.48
C ALA A 27 16.34 -27.60 -11.96
N GLU A 28 16.60 -28.69 -11.23
CA GLU A 28 16.66 -28.72 -9.77
C GLU A 28 17.74 -27.79 -9.23
N LYS A 29 18.97 -27.85 -9.78
CA LYS A 29 20.07 -26.95 -9.39
C LYS A 29 19.74 -25.47 -9.65
N GLN A 30 19.15 -25.17 -10.80
CA GLN A 30 18.71 -23.79 -11.11
C GLN A 30 17.62 -23.33 -10.13
N SER A 31 16.66 -24.19 -9.80
CA SER A 31 15.59 -23.86 -8.84
C SER A 31 16.15 -23.60 -7.43
N ALA A 32 17.12 -24.40 -6.98
CA ALA A 32 17.76 -24.22 -5.68
C ALA A 32 18.53 -22.90 -5.60
N LEU A 33 19.29 -22.56 -6.64
CA LEU A 33 20.03 -21.29 -6.73
C LEU A 33 19.10 -20.08 -6.75
N LEU A 34 17.96 -20.17 -7.46
CA LEU A 34 16.96 -19.10 -7.48
C LEU A 34 16.30 -18.92 -6.10
N LEU A 35 15.99 -20.02 -5.40
CA LEU A 35 15.43 -19.97 -4.05
C LEU A 35 16.45 -19.39 -3.06
N GLU A 36 17.72 -19.75 -3.16
CA GLU A 36 18.80 -19.19 -2.36
C GLU A 36 18.97 -17.69 -2.61
N ALA A 37 18.98 -17.26 -3.88
CA ALA A 37 19.03 -15.85 -4.24
C ALA A 37 17.84 -15.08 -3.68
N PHE A 38 16.62 -15.62 -3.78
CA PHE A 38 15.42 -15.00 -3.21
C PHE A 38 15.49 -14.91 -1.68
N ASN A 39 15.96 -15.97 -1.01
CA ASN A 39 16.15 -15.97 0.44
C ASN A 39 17.21 -14.96 0.88
N LYS A 40 18.28 -14.80 0.09
CA LYS A 40 19.35 -13.83 0.35
C LYS A 40 18.86 -12.40 0.14
N ASP A 41 18.09 -12.12 -0.91
CA ASP A 41 17.45 -10.82 -1.13
C ASP A 41 16.44 -10.50 -0.02
N ARG A 42 15.67 -11.51 0.42
CA ARG A 42 14.77 -11.36 1.56
C ARG A 42 15.52 -11.11 2.88
N ALA A 43 16.70 -11.71 3.07
CA ALA A 43 17.53 -11.51 4.26
C ALA A 43 18.32 -10.19 4.24
N SER A 44 18.60 -9.65 3.05
CA SER A 44 19.25 -8.34 2.88
C SER A 44 18.26 -7.18 2.93
N LEU A 45 16.96 -7.44 2.69
CA LEU A 45 15.90 -6.52 3.05
C LEU A 45 15.89 -6.32 4.58
N PRO A 46 15.73 -5.07 5.08
CA PRO A 46 15.60 -4.83 6.51
C PRO A 46 14.47 -5.69 7.07
N GLN A 47 14.76 -6.52 8.06
CA GLN A 47 13.68 -7.17 8.80
C GLN A 47 12.83 -6.06 9.43
N PRO A 48 11.48 -6.21 9.47
CA PRO A 48 10.68 -5.40 10.37
C PRO A 48 11.31 -5.55 11.75
N LEU A 49 11.73 -4.43 12.34
CA LEU A 49 12.31 -4.42 13.67
C LEU A 49 11.44 -5.32 14.56
N PRO A 50 12.00 -6.32 15.28
CA PRO A 50 11.24 -6.98 16.32
C PRO A 50 10.70 -5.87 17.21
N ASN A 51 9.40 -5.92 17.50
CA ASN A 51 8.69 -4.92 18.33
C ASN A 51 9.67 -4.43 19.39
N PRO A 52 9.96 -3.12 19.44
CA PRO A 52 11.02 -2.62 20.30
C PRO A 52 10.76 -3.15 21.71
N PRO A 53 11.78 -3.67 22.43
CA PRO A 53 11.61 -4.02 23.83
C PRO A 53 10.95 -2.83 24.49
N THR A 54 9.82 -3.02 25.17
CA THR A 54 8.97 -1.95 25.74
C THR A 54 9.86 -0.81 26.18
N LEU A 55 10.00 0.19 25.31
CA LEU A 55 10.99 1.23 25.52
C LEU A 55 10.56 1.92 26.79
N ALA A 56 11.50 2.11 27.71
CA ALA A 56 11.34 3.04 28.81
C ALA A 56 10.62 4.29 28.30
N PRO A 57 9.69 4.88 29.07
CA PRO A 57 8.90 6.03 28.63
C PRO A 57 9.79 7.00 27.86
N LEU A 58 9.47 7.19 26.58
CA LEU A 58 10.18 8.12 25.71
C LEU A 58 10.31 9.46 26.45
N PRO A 59 11.45 10.16 26.35
CA PRO A 59 11.50 11.56 26.72
C PRO A 59 10.39 12.24 25.93
N VAL A 60 9.40 12.76 26.66
CA VAL A 60 8.36 13.64 26.11
C VAL A 60 9.06 14.64 25.19
N PRO A 61 8.61 14.79 23.92
CA PRO A 61 9.23 15.73 23.02
C PRO A 61 9.26 17.09 23.71
N ALA A 62 10.43 17.73 23.72
CA ALA A 62 10.57 19.06 24.28
C ALA A 62 9.47 19.95 23.68
N PRO A 63 8.77 20.75 24.49
CA PRO A 63 7.74 21.64 23.98
C PRO A 63 8.35 22.48 22.86
N ASP A 64 7.64 22.58 21.74
CA ASP A 64 8.01 23.40 20.58
C ASP A 64 8.58 24.74 21.07
N VAL A 65 9.74 25.17 20.55
CA VAL A 65 10.50 26.33 21.05
C VAL A 65 9.61 27.56 21.20
N ARG A 66 8.68 27.74 20.26
CA ARG A 66 7.66 28.79 20.27
C ARG A 66 6.65 28.66 21.43
N THR A 67 6.24 27.44 21.76
CA THR A 67 5.35 27.15 22.90
C THR A 67 6.07 27.38 24.22
N GLN A 68 7.36 27.05 24.29
CA GLN A 68 8.18 27.29 25.48
C GLN A 68 8.43 28.78 25.70
N GLU A 69 8.62 29.57 24.64
CA GLU A 69 8.69 31.04 24.71
C GLU A 69 7.38 31.65 25.23
N MET A 70 6.22 31.22 24.71
CA MET A 70 4.92 31.69 25.19
C MET A 70 4.65 31.32 26.65
N ILE A 71 5.09 30.15 27.10
CA ILE A 71 5.01 29.73 28.50
C ILE A 71 5.88 30.64 29.38
N ASN A 72 7.13 30.89 28.97
CA ASN A 72 8.04 31.74 29.73
C ASN A 72 7.53 33.19 29.84
N GLU A 73 6.93 33.72 28.78
CA GLU A 73 6.30 35.05 28.80
C GLU A 73 5.12 35.10 29.78
N LYS A 74 4.26 34.08 29.78
CA LYS A 74 3.11 33.97 30.70
C LYS A 74 3.54 33.80 32.16
N LEU A 75 4.60 33.03 32.42
CA LEU A 75 5.18 32.87 33.75
C LEU A 75 5.75 34.20 34.28
N LYS A 76 6.53 34.91 33.45
CA LYS A 76 7.07 36.23 33.82
C LYS A 76 5.95 37.23 34.13
N LYS A 77 4.89 37.23 33.32
CA LYS A 77 3.72 38.09 33.57
C LYS A 77 3.01 37.74 34.88
N ALA A 78 2.94 36.46 35.24
CA ALA A 78 2.37 36.05 36.53
C ALA A 78 3.22 36.51 37.72
N GLU A 79 4.55 36.48 37.60
CA GLU A 79 5.48 37.00 38.62
C GLU A 79 5.28 38.51 38.83
N ASP A 80 5.22 39.29 37.75
CA ASP A 80 5.03 40.74 37.79
C ASP A 80 3.68 41.13 38.45
N LEU A 81 2.60 40.40 38.13
CA LEU A 81 1.27 40.61 38.72
C LEU A 81 1.24 40.18 40.20
N GLY A 82 2.01 39.16 40.56
CA GLY A 82 2.19 38.72 41.94
C GLY A 82 2.92 39.75 42.80
N GLU A 83 3.97 40.37 42.27
CA GLU A 83 4.70 41.46 42.96
C GLU A 83 3.82 42.70 43.16
N GLN A 84 2.88 42.95 42.23
CA GLN A 84 1.87 44.01 42.34
C GLN A 84 0.72 43.66 43.29
N GLY A 85 0.71 42.46 43.89
CA GLY A 85 -0.31 42.02 44.84
C GLY A 85 -1.64 41.60 44.21
N MET A 86 -1.71 41.47 42.89
CA MET A 86 -2.91 41.04 42.16
C MET A 86 -2.97 39.51 42.06
N VAL A 87 -3.21 38.87 43.21
CA VAL A 87 -3.13 37.41 43.40
C VAL A 87 -4.07 36.64 42.46
N ASP A 88 -5.30 37.12 42.27
CA ASP A 88 -6.30 36.46 41.42
C ASP A 88 -5.88 36.46 39.94
N GLU A 89 -5.27 37.55 39.47
CA GLU A 89 -4.81 37.68 38.08
C GLU A 89 -3.52 36.88 37.83
N ALA A 90 -2.60 36.88 38.80
CA ALA A 90 -1.38 36.07 38.77
C ALA A 90 -1.69 34.57 38.71
N GLN A 91 -2.65 34.11 39.51
CA GLN A 91 -3.06 32.70 39.53
C GLN A 91 -3.70 32.28 38.21
N LYS A 92 -4.53 33.14 37.60
CA LYS A 92 -5.10 32.90 36.27
C LYS A 92 -4.03 32.81 35.19
N ALA A 93 -3.02 33.69 35.22
CA ALA A 93 -1.91 33.67 34.26
C ALA A 93 -1.04 32.40 34.38
N LEU A 94 -0.85 31.89 35.60
CA LEU A 94 -0.19 30.61 35.87
C LEU A 94 -1.00 29.43 35.33
N GLU A 95 -2.32 29.41 35.57
CA GLU A 95 -3.20 28.36 35.05
C GLU A 95 -3.22 28.32 33.51
N GLU A 96 -3.19 29.48 32.86
CA GLU A 96 -3.03 29.57 31.40
C GLU A 96 -1.69 28.99 30.91
N ALA A 97 -0.59 29.24 31.63
CA ALA A 97 0.73 28.69 31.31
C ALA A 97 0.79 27.17 31.51
N GLU A 98 0.15 26.66 32.56
CA GLU A 98 0.00 25.23 32.81
C GLU A 98 -0.91 24.56 31.79
N ALA A 99 -1.98 25.22 31.34
CA ALA A 99 -2.85 24.71 30.27
C ALA A 99 -2.09 24.57 28.94
N LEU A 100 -1.23 25.53 28.60
CA LEU A 100 -0.34 25.45 27.43
C LEU A 100 0.67 24.30 27.54
N LYS A 101 1.10 23.96 28.75
CA LYS A 101 1.96 22.80 29.04
C LYS A 101 1.20 21.47 29.02
N LYS A 102 -0.11 21.50 29.32
CA LYS A 102 -0.98 20.32 29.47
C LYS A 102 -1.76 19.97 28.22
N LEU A 103 -1.81 20.85 27.21
CA LEU A 103 -2.17 20.46 25.86
C LEU A 103 -1.04 19.56 25.33
N PRO A 104 -1.20 18.22 25.25
CA PRO A 104 -0.28 17.43 24.47
C PRO A 104 -0.29 18.03 23.07
N ALA A 105 0.89 18.27 22.51
CA ALA A 105 1.08 18.77 21.16
C ALA A 105 0.00 18.14 20.26
N ARG A 106 -0.96 18.95 19.82
CA ARG A 106 -1.74 18.61 18.63
C ARG A 106 -0.67 18.33 17.61
N GLN A 107 -0.56 17.07 17.19
CA GLN A 107 0.31 16.67 16.10
C GLN A 107 -0.21 17.41 14.87
N GLU A 108 0.27 18.63 14.66
CA GLU A 108 0.47 19.12 13.31
C GLU A 108 1.51 18.15 12.72
N PRO A 109 1.16 17.36 11.69
CA PRO A 109 2.13 16.45 11.10
C PRO A 109 3.34 17.26 10.66
N PRO A 110 4.56 16.89 11.06
CA PRO A 110 5.75 17.63 10.67
C PRO A 110 5.82 17.59 9.15
N LEU A 111 5.68 18.76 8.52
CA LEU A 111 5.98 18.99 7.12
C LEU A 111 7.51 19.00 6.94
N ASP A 112 8.18 17.91 7.33
CA ASP A 112 9.56 17.67 6.93
C ASP A 112 9.57 16.98 5.58
N SER A 113 9.38 17.80 4.55
CA SER A 113 9.40 17.45 3.13
C SER A 113 10.79 17.02 2.62
N SER A 114 11.73 16.60 3.47
CA SER A 114 13.13 16.48 3.06
C SER A 114 13.81 15.12 3.23
N LYS A 115 13.20 14.11 3.87
CA LYS A 115 13.83 12.76 3.94
C LYS A 115 12.80 11.64 3.91
N TYR A 116 12.08 11.51 2.79
CA TYR A 116 11.30 10.31 2.52
C TYR A 116 12.21 9.21 1.97
N THR A 117 12.64 8.30 2.85
CA THR A 117 13.13 6.98 2.46
C THR A 117 11.97 6.17 1.87
N ALA A 118 12.21 5.52 0.73
CA ALA A 118 11.18 4.89 -0.11
C ALA A 118 10.39 3.72 0.53
N ALA A 119 10.73 3.34 1.76
CA ALA A 119 10.07 2.28 2.52
C ALA A 119 9.03 2.81 3.53
N ASP A 120 9.21 4.02 4.08
CA ASP A 120 8.34 4.57 5.14
C ASP A 120 7.08 5.28 4.62
N VAL A 121 6.99 5.53 3.30
CA VAL A 121 5.77 6.01 2.63
C VAL A 121 4.70 4.93 2.50
N ARG A 122 5.07 3.64 2.64
CA ARG A 122 4.32 2.59 1.94
C ARG A 122 3.02 2.12 2.60
N ILE A 123 2.72 2.42 3.87
CA ILE A 123 1.54 1.80 4.50
C ILE A 123 0.73 2.74 5.41
N THR A 124 1.29 3.83 5.95
CA THR A 124 0.62 4.49 7.10
C THR A 124 -0.37 5.60 6.78
N ASP A 125 -0.46 6.13 5.55
CA ASP A 125 -1.53 7.12 5.26
C ASP A 125 -1.94 7.28 3.78
N GLN A 126 -1.65 6.29 2.92
CA GLN A 126 -2.33 6.27 1.62
C GLN A 126 -3.77 5.82 1.87
N LYS A 127 -4.68 6.77 2.06
CA LYS A 127 -6.11 6.50 2.04
C LYS A 127 -6.46 5.94 0.66
N LEU A 128 -6.54 4.62 0.57
CA LEU A 128 -6.86 3.91 -0.67
C LEU A 128 -8.38 3.79 -0.83
N ARG A 129 -8.84 3.86 -2.08
CA ARG A 129 -10.18 3.50 -2.53
C ARG A 129 -10.07 2.38 -3.57
N VAL A 130 -11.11 1.56 -3.70
CA VAL A 130 -11.16 0.52 -4.74
C VAL A 130 -11.92 1.06 -5.95
N CYS A 131 -11.46 0.73 -7.16
CA CYS A 131 -12.20 1.03 -8.38
C CYS A 131 -13.40 0.10 -8.54
N ASP A 132 -14.58 0.67 -8.74
CA ASP A 132 -15.82 -0.10 -8.88
C ASP A 132 -15.85 -0.96 -10.14
N ILE A 133 -15.08 -0.63 -11.18
CA ILE A 133 -15.05 -1.35 -12.46
C ILE A 133 -14.06 -2.51 -12.41
N CYS A 134 -12.80 -2.22 -12.09
CA CYS A 134 -11.71 -3.19 -12.22
C CYS A 134 -11.10 -3.68 -10.91
N GLY A 135 -11.60 -3.22 -9.76
CA GLY A 135 -11.20 -3.73 -8.43
C GLY A 135 -9.78 -3.37 -7.99
N ALA A 136 -9.04 -2.56 -8.75
CA ALA A 136 -7.71 -2.12 -8.36
C ALA A 136 -7.80 -1.01 -7.30
N PHE A 137 -6.80 -0.94 -6.42
CA PHE A 137 -6.66 0.13 -5.44
C PHE A 137 -6.14 1.41 -6.11
N LEU A 138 -6.78 2.54 -5.82
CA LEU A 138 -6.34 3.88 -6.16
C LEU A 138 -6.12 4.67 -4.88
N SER A 139 -5.13 5.56 -4.87
CA SER A 139 -5.02 6.54 -3.80
C SER A 139 -6.08 7.62 -3.98
N VAL A 140 -6.67 8.09 -2.88
CA VAL A 140 -7.55 9.27 -2.90
C VAL A 140 -6.81 10.52 -3.38
N TYR A 141 -5.48 10.55 -3.22
CA TYR A 141 -4.63 11.68 -3.59
C TYR A 141 -3.84 11.45 -4.89
N ASP A 142 -4.26 10.51 -5.75
CA ASP A 142 -3.63 10.33 -7.04
C ASP A 142 -3.85 11.54 -7.96
N SER A 143 -2.83 11.87 -8.77
CA SER A 143 -2.92 12.94 -9.77
C SER A 143 -3.82 12.55 -10.95
N ASP A 144 -4.44 13.55 -11.59
CA ASP A 144 -5.31 13.34 -12.75
C ASP A 144 -4.64 12.57 -13.89
N ARG A 145 -3.33 12.77 -14.09
CA ARG A 145 -2.55 12.00 -15.07
C ARG A 145 -2.55 10.51 -14.77
N ARG A 146 -2.33 10.11 -13.51
CA ARG A 146 -2.38 8.70 -13.09
C ARG A 146 -3.80 8.14 -13.16
N LEU A 147 -4.81 8.95 -12.83
CA LEU A 147 -6.20 8.57 -13.01
C LEU A 147 -6.53 8.31 -14.48
N ALA A 148 -6.07 9.18 -15.39
CA ALA A 148 -6.26 8.99 -16.82
C ALA A 148 -5.63 7.68 -17.32
N ASP A 149 -4.41 7.37 -16.89
CA ASP A 149 -3.74 6.11 -17.22
C ASP A 149 -4.47 4.89 -16.64
N HIS A 150 -5.12 5.04 -15.47
CA HIS A 150 -5.95 4.00 -14.87
C HIS A 150 -7.23 3.76 -15.70
N PHE A 151 -8.00 4.81 -16.01
CA PHE A 151 -9.27 4.70 -16.74
C PHE A 151 -9.05 4.32 -18.20
N GLY A 152 -7.98 4.79 -18.83
CA GLY A 152 -7.55 4.39 -20.17
C GLY A 152 -6.78 3.06 -20.20
N GLY A 153 -6.58 2.42 -19.06
CA GLY A 153 -5.84 1.17 -18.94
C GLY A 153 -6.60 -0.03 -19.50
N LYS A 154 -5.87 -1.01 -20.04
CA LYS A 154 -6.47 -2.23 -20.63
C LYS A 154 -7.32 -3.02 -19.64
N LEU A 155 -6.90 -3.09 -18.38
CA LEU A 155 -7.63 -3.80 -17.33
C LEU A 155 -8.97 -3.10 -17.05
N HIS A 156 -8.96 -1.77 -16.94
CA HIS A 156 -10.17 -0.98 -16.71
C HIS A 156 -11.15 -1.09 -17.87
N LEU A 157 -10.69 -0.83 -19.09
CA LEU A 157 -11.51 -0.91 -20.31
C LEU A 157 -12.04 -2.34 -20.56
N GLY A 158 -11.24 -3.37 -20.29
CA GLY A 158 -11.66 -4.76 -20.44
C GLY A 158 -12.80 -5.12 -19.48
N TYR A 159 -12.68 -4.77 -18.19
CA TYR A 159 -13.76 -5.01 -17.22
C TYR A 159 -15.01 -4.20 -17.52
N MET A 160 -14.86 -2.97 -18.03
CA MET A 160 -15.99 -2.14 -18.48
C MET A 160 -16.77 -2.85 -19.60
N GLN A 161 -16.09 -3.30 -20.65
CA GLN A 161 -16.73 -4.02 -21.77
C GLN A 161 -17.42 -5.32 -21.32
N ILE A 162 -16.83 -6.07 -20.39
CA ILE A 162 -17.42 -7.29 -19.86
C ILE A 162 -18.73 -6.97 -19.11
N ARG A 163 -18.74 -5.91 -18.30
CA ARG A 163 -19.94 -5.49 -17.54
C ARG A 163 -21.05 -4.99 -18.45
N ASP A 164 -20.70 -4.20 -19.46
CA ASP A 164 -21.65 -3.72 -20.46
C ASP A 164 -22.27 -4.90 -21.20
N LYS A 165 -21.42 -5.85 -21.65
CA LYS A 165 -21.90 -7.03 -22.36
C LYS A 165 -22.77 -7.94 -21.48
N LEU A 166 -22.44 -8.06 -20.21
CA LEU A 166 -23.24 -8.81 -19.25
C LEU A 166 -24.63 -8.19 -19.10
N THR A 167 -24.71 -6.86 -19.04
CA THR A 167 -25.98 -6.12 -18.96
C THR A 167 -26.80 -6.33 -20.24
N GLU A 168 -26.19 -6.21 -21.43
CA GLU A 168 -26.87 -6.48 -22.70
C GLU A 168 -27.47 -7.89 -22.75
N LEU A 169 -26.70 -8.90 -22.32
CA LEU A 169 -27.16 -10.30 -22.32
C LEU A 169 -28.28 -10.54 -21.29
N GLN A 170 -28.24 -9.87 -20.14
CA GLN A 170 -29.31 -9.93 -19.15
C GLN A 170 -30.61 -9.35 -19.72
N VAL A 171 -30.54 -8.19 -20.35
CA VAL A 171 -31.70 -7.57 -21.02
C VAL A 171 -32.21 -8.49 -22.14
N GLN A 172 -31.34 -9.05 -22.98
CA GLN A 172 -31.75 -10.01 -24.01
C GLN A 172 -32.42 -11.26 -23.43
N LYS A 173 -31.95 -11.76 -22.29
CA LYS A 173 -32.55 -12.91 -21.61
C LYS A 173 -33.94 -12.57 -21.06
N GLU A 174 -34.13 -11.37 -20.51
CA GLU A 174 -35.43 -10.89 -20.04
C GLU A 174 -36.41 -10.72 -21.21
N LEU A 175 -35.96 -10.15 -22.33
CA LEU A 175 -36.76 -10.00 -23.55
C LEU A 175 -37.11 -11.36 -24.19
N CYS A 176 -36.16 -12.29 -24.25
CA CYS A 176 -36.40 -13.66 -24.73
C CYS A 176 -37.38 -14.42 -23.82
N GLY A 177 -37.27 -14.24 -22.50
CA GLY A 177 -38.20 -14.78 -21.51
C GLY A 177 -39.62 -14.25 -21.62
N GLN A 178 -39.81 -13.06 -22.21
CA GLN A 178 -41.11 -12.43 -22.47
C GLN A 178 -41.67 -12.70 -23.88
N GLY A 179 -40.99 -13.52 -24.70
CA GLY A 179 -41.48 -13.92 -26.03
C GLY A 179 -41.40 -12.82 -27.09
N ILE A 180 -40.61 -11.77 -26.86
CA ILE A 180 -40.45 -10.65 -27.79
C ILE A 180 -39.27 -10.95 -28.72
N ASN A 181 -39.51 -11.01 -30.04
CA ASN A 181 -38.47 -11.34 -31.02
C ASN A 181 -37.41 -10.24 -31.12
N ALA A 182 -36.13 -10.62 -31.04
CA ALA A 182 -34.98 -9.71 -31.12
C ALA A 182 -34.91 -8.90 -32.45
N SER A 183 -35.65 -9.29 -33.48
CA SER A 183 -35.76 -8.57 -34.75
C SER A 183 -36.55 -7.25 -34.67
N GLN A 184 -37.23 -6.97 -33.56
CA GLN A 184 -38.02 -5.75 -33.38
C GLN A 184 -37.27 -4.60 -32.68
N PHE A 185 -36.05 -4.86 -32.19
CA PHE A 185 -35.18 -3.86 -31.58
C PHE A 185 -33.97 -3.62 -32.48
N ILE A 186 -34.14 -2.76 -33.48
CA ILE A 186 -33.01 -2.12 -34.15
C ILE A 186 -32.54 -1.02 -33.18
N PRO A 187 -31.29 -1.05 -32.67
CA PRO A 187 -30.79 0.07 -31.90
C PRO A 187 -30.70 1.26 -32.86
N PHE A 188 -31.46 2.32 -32.60
CA PHE A 188 -31.23 3.61 -33.24
C PHE A 188 -29.83 4.06 -32.83
N SER A 189 -28.85 3.87 -33.71
CA SER A 189 -27.57 4.55 -33.62
C SER A 189 -27.80 6.04 -33.88
N ILE A 190 -27.47 6.87 -32.89
CA ILE A 190 -27.25 8.31 -33.04
C ILE A 190 -25.75 8.52 -33.11
#